data_AF-A0A934LIL1-F1
#
_entry.id   AF-A0A934LIL1-F1
#
_cell.length_a   1.000
_cell.length_b   1.000
_cell.length_c   1.000
_cell.angle_alpha   90.00
_cell.angle_beta   90.00
_cell.angle_gamma   90.00
#
_symmetry.space_group_name_H-M   'P 1'
#
loop_
_entity.id
_entity.type
_entity.pdbx_description
1 polymer ?
#
loop_
_entity_poly.entity_id
_entity_poly.type
_entity_poly.pdbx_seq_one_letter_code
_entity_poly.pdbx_strand_id
1 'polypeptide(L)'
;MASLDDHIRKQYNSIWDQPIPENPEPPQEVCPYCGGFGMVTKDVPVGHPDFGRAFMCVCRQAAAVERKADHLRSISNLAHYKDLNFDAFATTGESLNGTQSTILRNSIDAAYRYANAPEGWLLFLGGYGCGKTHLAAAIGNHRLLYNQPAIFLTVPDLLDHLRTGFSPNAEQGYDEMFEQLRDAPLLILDDLGSESQTAWANEKLYQLFNYRYTRRLPTVVTTNCDIDQLDPRIASRLVDRNLTNLINMQGLPDYRRHPEAQSASEISNLKIYMHRTFENFATRRPGLSSEANESLAKALRMAKAFAAYPDDKWLILVGKNGCGKTHLAAAIANARSKSGESVYFITLPDFLDYLRKSFDANSRSSLEKRFQEVCNARVLILDHFDLSAASAWAKEKVFQLIEYRYVQSLPTVITKTGDSIDDLEPVFRARLSDPRLCEVIYIMASEFKGGVSITPNANNKPRPSN
;
A
#
# COMPACT_ATOMS: atom_id res chain seq x y z
N MET A 1 11.19 37.59 -5.95
CA MET A 1 10.10 36.61 -6.16
C MET A 1 10.18 35.59 -5.04
N ALA A 2 9.53 35.88 -3.92
CA ALA A 2 9.41 34.98 -2.78
C ALA A 2 8.22 34.04 -3.06
N SER A 3 8.46 32.74 -3.04
CA SER A 3 7.50 31.73 -3.49
C SER A 3 6.34 31.56 -2.50
N LEU A 4 5.22 31.17 -3.07
CA LEU A 4 3.92 30.87 -2.47
C LEU A 4 3.96 29.83 -1.32
N ASP A 5 5.11 29.19 -1.08
CA ASP A 5 5.34 28.19 -0.03
C ASP A 5 5.20 28.75 1.39
N ASP A 6 5.51 30.04 1.56
CA ASP A 6 5.68 30.63 2.88
C ASP A 6 4.35 31.10 3.51
N HIS A 7 3.34 31.41 2.67
CA HIS A 7 2.03 31.85 3.14
C HIS A 7 1.16 30.68 3.60
N ILE A 8 1.26 29.56 2.89
CA ILE A 8 0.60 28.30 3.23
C ILE A 8 1.20 27.78 4.55
N ARG A 9 2.53 27.61 4.66
CA ARG A 9 3.20 27.19 5.91
C ARG A 9 2.85 28.04 7.13
N LYS A 10 2.75 29.36 6.99
CA LYS A 10 2.45 30.27 8.11
C LYS A 10 1.01 30.16 8.62
N GLN A 11 0.06 29.80 7.76
CA GLN A 11 -1.33 29.59 8.16
C GLN A 11 -1.53 28.22 8.84
N TYR A 12 -0.72 27.21 8.50
CA TYR A 12 -0.80 25.84 9.07
C TYR A 12 -0.15 25.67 10.46
N ASN A 13 0.82 26.50 10.85
CA ASN A 13 1.52 26.36 12.13
C ASN A 13 0.83 27.04 13.34
N SER A 14 -0.21 27.85 13.13
CA SER A 14 -0.80 28.69 14.19
C SER A 14 -1.79 27.98 15.12
N ILE A 15 -2.18 26.73 14.86
CA ILE A 15 -3.24 26.03 15.61
C ILE A 15 -2.66 25.01 16.62
N TRP A 16 -1.37 24.68 16.50
CA TRP A 16 -0.75 23.53 17.19
C TRP A 16 0.09 23.88 18.44
N ASP A 17 0.07 25.13 18.91
CA ASP A 17 0.91 25.64 20.00
C ASP A 17 0.17 25.70 21.37
N GLN A 18 -0.76 24.77 21.63
CA GLN A 18 -1.31 24.62 22.98
C GLN A 18 -0.43 23.67 23.81
N PRO A 19 0.11 24.09 24.97
CA PRO A 19 0.98 23.25 25.78
C PRO A 19 0.23 22.04 26.32
N ILE A 20 0.88 20.87 26.23
CA ILE A 20 0.44 19.63 26.84
C ILE A 20 0.53 19.82 28.37
N PRO A 21 -0.55 19.57 29.14
CA PRO A 21 -0.51 19.74 30.58
C PRO A 21 0.57 18.84 31.22
N GLU A 22 1.45 19.45 32.01
CA GLU A 22 2.66 18.84 32.58
C GLU A 22 2.39 17.74 33.64
N ASN A 23 1.12 17.42 33.93
CA ASN A 23 0.79 16.40 34.92
C ASN A 23 -0.56 15.73 34.64
N PRO A 24 -0.62 14.61 33.91
CA PRO A 24 -1.83 13.81 33.80
C PRO A 24 -2.08 13.11 35.14
N GLU A 25 -3.25 13.34 35.75
CA GLU A 25 -3.67 12.59 36.94
C GLU A 25 -3.60 11.08 36.66
N PRO A 26 -3.14 10.26 37.63
CA PRO A 26 -3.04 8.83 37.44
C PRO A 26 -4.42 8.23 37.15
N PRO A 27 -4.54 7.26 36.22
CA PRO A 27 -5.82 6.70 35.84
C PRO A 27 -6.46 6.02 37.06
N GLN A 28 -7.68 6.44 37.43
CA GLN A 28 -8.47 5.75 38.45
C GLN A 28 -8.70 4.28 38.00
N GLU A 29 -8.15 3.31 38.74
CA GLU A 29 -8.15 1.88 38.40
C GLU A 29 -9.56 1.25 38.32
N VAL A 30 -10.60 1.93 38.81
CA VAL A 30 -11.98 1.41 38.79
C VAL A 30 -12.92 2.49 38.27
N CYS A 31 -13.75 2.13 37.28
CA CYS A 31 -14.69 3.07 36.68
C CYS A 31 -15.70 3.60 37.72
N PRO A 32 -15.82 4.93 37.92
CA PRO A 32 -16.67 5.51 38.96
C PRO A 32 -18.18 5.33 38.70
N TYR A 33 -18.57 4.96 37.47
CA TYR A 33 -19.97 4.76 37.10
C TYR A 33 -20.45 3.33 37.34
N CYS A 34 -19.60 2.33 37.12
CA CYS A 34 -20.00 0.92 37.22
C CYS A 34 -19.19 0.09 38.20
N GLY A 35 -18.20 0.67 38.91
CA GLY A 35 -17.38 -0.07 39.86
C GLY A 35 -16.62 -1.26 39.26
N GLY A 36 -16.37 -1.27 37.94
CA GLY A 36 -15.74 -2.38 37.22
C GLY A 36 -16.71 -3.45 36.67
N PHE A 37 -18.02 -3.38 36.96
CA PHE A 37 -19.00 -4.37 36.50
C PHE A 37 -19.40 -4.20 35.03
N GLY A 38 -19.20 -3.01 34.45
CA GLY A 38 -19.46 -2.73 33.02
C GLY A 38 -20.94 -2.58 32.65
N MET A 39 -21.86 -2.68 33.61
CA MET A 39 -23.28 -2.38 33.46
C MET A 39 -23.75 -1.45 34.60
N VAL A 40 -24.77 -0.66 34.34
CA VAL A 40 -25.39 0.29 35.28
C VAL A 40 -26.91 0.21 35.16
N THR A 41 -27.63 0.48 36.24
CA THR A 41 -29.09 0.69 36.20
C THR A 41 -29.37 2.19 36.29
N LYS A 42 -30.40 2.67 35.60
CA LYS A 42 -30.84 4.06 35.79
C LYS A 42 -31.56 4.18 37.14
N ASP A 43 -31.23 5.21 37.89
CA ASP A 43 -31.94 5.55 39.12
C ASP A 43 -33.24 6.28 38.75
N VAL A 44 -34.32 5.52 38.60
CA VAL A 44 -35.65 6.00 38.22
C VAL A 44 -36.69 5.41 39.19
N PRO A 45 -37.90 6.00 39.32
CA PRO A 45 -38.93 5.46 40.22
C PRO A 45 -39.53 4.13 39.75
N VAL A 46 -40.08 3.36 40.70
CA VAL A 46 -40.86 2.14 40.43
C VAL A 46 -42.05 2.48 39.51
N GLY A 47 -42.12 1.82 38.35
CA GLY A 47 -43.13 2.08 37.31
C GLY A 47 -42.58 2.77 36.05
N HIS A 48 -41.34 3.28 36.08
CA HIS A 48 -40.66 3.78 34.89
C HIS A 48 -40.20 2.61 33.99
N PRO A 49 -40.28 2.70 32.64
CA PRO A 49 -39.90 1.61 31.71
C PRO A 49 -38.47 1.10 31.85
N ASP A 50 -37.59 1.95 32.37
CA ASP A 50 -36.17 1.64 32.59
C ASP A 50 -35.86 1.21 34.04
N PHE A 51 -36.86 1.12 34.93
CA PHE A 51 -36.66 0.71 36.33
C PHE A 51 -36.13 -0.72 36.40
N GLY A 52 -34.97 -0.91 37.05
CA GLY A 52 -34.32 -2.22 37.17
C GLY A 52 -33.71 -2.77 35.87
N ARG A 53 -33.75 -2.02 34.77
CA ARG A 53 -33.16 -2.45 33.48
C ARG A 53 -31.66 -2.15 33.47
N ALA A 54 -30.86 -3.15 33.11
CA ALA A 54 -29.41 -3.00 32.99
C ALA A 54 -29.02 -2.34 31.66
N PHE A 55 -28.20 -1.30 31.72
CA PHE A 55 -27.62 -0.58 30.59
C PHE A 55 -26.10 -0.75 30.59
N MET A 56 -25.50 -0.76 29.40
CA MET A 56 -24.05 -0.84 29.28
C MET A 56 -23.39 0.45 29.79
N CYS A 57 -22.44 0.32 30.71
CA CYS A 57 -21.72 1.47 31.25
C CYS A 57 -20.93 2.19 30.15
N VAL A 58 -20.83 3.51 30.22
CA VAL A 58 -20.02 4.35 29.33
C VAL A 58 -18.55 3.89 29.23
N CYS A 59 -17.98 3.30 30.29
CA CYS A 59 -16.61 2.76 30.24
C CYS A 59 -16.50 1.49 29.38
N ARG A 60 -17.55 0.68 29.31
CA ARG A 60 -17.62 -0.47 28.39
C ARG A 60 -17.99 -0.05 26.99
N GLN A 61 -18.69 1.08 26.82
CA GLN A 61 -18.89 1.67 25.50
C GLN A 61 -17.55 2.15 24.93
N ALA A 62 -16.71 2.83 25.71
CA ALA A 62 -15.35 3.19 25.29
C ALA A 62 -14.49 1.97 24.93
N ALA A 63 -14.46 0.94 25.79
CA ALA A 63 -13.70 -0.29 25.52
C ALA A 63 -14.28 -1.11 24.34
N ALA A 64 -15.60 -1.10 24.12
CA ALA A 64 -16.24 -1.76 22.98
C ALA A 64 -16.00 -0.99 21.67
N VAL A 65 -15.99 0.36 21.73
CA VAL A 65 -15.62 1.23 20.60
C VAL A 65 -14.15 1.01 20.24
N GLU A 66 -13.27 0.92 21.23
CA GLU A 66 -11.85 0.64 21.02
C GLU A 66 -11.62 -0.76 20.43
N ARG A 67 -12.24 -1.81 20.99
CA ARG A 67 -12.20 -3.16 20.39
C ARG A 67 -12.77 -3.20 18.98
N LYS A 68 -13.88 -2.49 18.74
CA LYS A 68 -14.46 -2.38 17.39
C LYS A 68 -13.48 -1.64 16.48
N ALA A 69 -12.83 -0.57 16.94
CA ALA A 69 -11.83 0.16 16.16
C ALA A 69 -10.59 -0.70 15.87
N ASP A 70 -10.07 -1.46 16.83
CA ASP A 70 -8.94 -2.38 16.66
C ASP A 70 -9.28 -3.54 15.72
N HIS A 71 -10.49 -4.07 15.83
CA HIS A 71 -10.98 -5.08 14.89
C HIS A 71 -11.13 -4.50 13.48
N LEU A 72 -11.70 -3.30 13.32
CA LEU A 72 -11.81 -2.61 12.04
C LEU A 72 -10.44 -2.27 11.44
N ARG A 73 -9.44 -1.96 12.27
CA ARG A 73 -8.04 -1.78 11.85
C ARG A 73 -7.45 -3.09 11.32
N SER A 74 -7.76 -4.23 11.95
CA SER A 74 -7.22 -5.54 11.57
C SER A 74 -7.70 -6.05 10.20
N ILE A 75 -8.91 -5.64 9.80
CA ILE A 75 -9.50 -6.01 8.49
C ILE A 75 -9.21 -4.98 7.40
N SER A 76 -8.56 -3.87 7.73
CA SER A 76 -8.24 -2.81 6.78
C SER A 76 -6.86 -2.99 6.17
N ASN A 77 -6.77 -2.80 4.85
CA ASN A 77 -5.51 -2.79 4.11
C ASN A 77 -4.69 -1.50 4.32
N LEU A 78 -5.16 -0.58 5.17
CA LEU A 78 -4.51 0.72 5.39
C LEU A 78 -3.08 0.61 5.94
N ALA A 79 -2.75 -0.48 6.65
CA ALA A 79 -1.40 -0.75 7.12
C ALA A 79 -0.36 -0.85 5.98
N HIS A 80 -0.77 -1.31 4.79
CA HIS A 80 0.08 -1.37 3.60
C HIS A 80 0.34 0.02 2.99
N TYR A 81 -0.47 1.02 3.37
CA TYR A 81 -0.42 2.39 2.85
C TYR A 81 -0.07 3.43 3.92
N LYS A 82 0.53 3.01 5.04
CA LYS A 82 0.87 3.89 6.19
C LYS A 82 1.74 5.11 5.82
N ASP A 83 2.54 4.99 4.76
CA ASP A 83 3.45 6.04 4.29
C ASP A 83 2.76 7.02 3.33
N LEU A 84 1.51 6.75 2.93
CA LEU A 84 0.70 7.63 2.09
C LEU A 84 -0.08 8.63 2.97
N ASN A 85 0.56 9.74 3.30
CA ASN A 85 -0.04 10.84 4.08
C ASN A 85 -0.05 12.15 3.28
N PHE A 86 -0.73 13.18 3.79
CA PHE A 86 -0.83 14.47 3.10
C PHE A 86 0.55 15.16 2.93
N ASP A 87 1.48 14.94 3.86
CA ASP A 87 2.84 15.53 3.82
C ASP A 87 3.75 14.87 2.78
N ALA A 88 3.55 13.57 2.54
CA ALA A 88 4.27 12.76 1.56
C ALA A 88 3.74 12.95 0.13
N PHE A 89 2.62 13.67 -0.04
CA PHE A 89 2.10 14.01 -1.36
C PHE A 89 2.88 15.21 -1.91
N ALA A 90 4.00 14.95 -2.59
CA ALA A 90 4.84 16.03 -3.09
C ALA A 90 4.09 16.85 -4.15
N THR A 91 3.87 18.13 -3.86
CA THR A 91 3.30 19.11 -4.78
C THR A 91 4.34 19.68 -5.76
N THR A 92 5.56 19.12 -5.78
CA THR A 92 6.75 19.74 -6.37
C THR A 92 7.59 18.71 -7.13
N GLY A 93 7.12 18.31 -8.31
CA GLY A 93 7.85 17.44 -9.23
C GLY A 93 7.38 17.68 -10.67
N GLU A 94 7.89 18.75 -11.29
CA GLU A 94 7.69 19.20 -12.68
C GLU A 94 6.36 19.85 -13.10
N SER A 95 6.44 20.57 -14.23
CA SER A 95 5.61 21.70 -14.71
C SER A 95 4.13 21.35 -14.93
N LEU A 96 3.36 21.21 -13.85
CA LEU A 96 1.91 21.26 -13.93
C LEU A 96 1.50 22.60 -14.55
N ASN A 97 0.73 22.56 -15.64
CA ASN A 97 0.14 23.79 -16.15
C ASN A 97 -0.84 24.39 -15.12
N GLY A 98 -1.25 25.65 -15.31
CA GLY A 98 -2.11 26.35 -14.34
C GLY A 98 -3.41 25.61 -14.01
N THR A 99 -3.99 24.91 -15.00
CA THR A 99 -5.19 24.08 -14.84
C THR A 99 -4.91 22.83 -14.00
N GLN A 100 -3.85 22.09 -14.32
CA GLN A 100 -3.44 20.88 -13.58
C GLN A 100 -3.08 21.19 -12.13
N SER A 101 -2.37 22.30 -11.90
CA SER A 101 -2.05 22.79 -10.54
C SER A 101 -3.30 23.09 -9.73
N THR A 102 -4.31 23.66 -10.38
CA THR A 102 -5.60 23.99 -9.74
C THR A 102 -6.39 22.73 -9.42
N ILE A 103 -6.48 21.78 -10.35
CA ILE A 103 -7.13 20.48 -10.13
C ILE A 103 -6.48 19.75 -8.94
N LEU A 104 -5.15 19.68 -8.93
CA LEU A 104 -4.42 19.00 -7.86
C LEU A 104 -4.65 19.67 -6.50
N ARG A 105 -4.55 21.00 -6.43
CA ARG A 105 -4.80 21.76 -5.21
C ARG A 105 -6.22 21.54 -4.69
N ASN A 106 -7.21 21.63 -5.57
CA ASN A 106 -8.61 21.40 -5.20
C ASN A 106 -8.83 19.96 -4.71
N SER A 107 -8.13 18.99 -5.30
CA SER A 107 -8.21 17.58 -4.89
C SER A 107 -7.64 17.36 -3.50
N ILE A 108 -6.48 17.95 -3.20
CA ILE A 108 -5.84 17.88 -1.87
C ILE A 108 -6.69 18.59 -0.82
N ASP A 109 -7.18 19.80 -1.11
CA ASP A 109 -8.01 20.58 -0.18
C ASP A 109 -9.33 19.85 0.12
N ALA A 110 -10.00 19.29 -0.90
CA ALA A 110 -11.19 18.47 -0.71
C ALA A 110 -10.91 17.23 0.15
N ALA A 111 -9.81 16.52 -0.11
CA ALA A 111 -9.39 15.36 0.67
C ALA A 111 -9.12 15.73 2.13
N TYR A 112 -8.39 16.82 2.38
CA TYR A 112 -8.05 17.27 3.73
C TYR A 112 -9.28 17.72 4.52
N ARG A 113 -10.20 18.49 3.90
CA ARG A 113 -11.47 18.87 4.53
C ARG A 113 -12.29 17.65 4.92
N TYR A 114 -12.40 16.70 4.00
CA TYR A 114 -13.11 15.45 4.25
C TYR A 114 -12.45 14.61 5.35
N ALA A 115 -11.12 14.58 5.43
CA ALA A 115 -10.40 13.88 6.49
C ALA A 115 -10.62 14.48 7.89
N ASN A 116 -10.88 15.79 7.98
CA ASN A 116 -11.18 16.47 9.23
C ASN A 116 -12.65 16.28 9.65
N ALA A 117 -13.57 16.41 8.69
CA ALA A 117 -15.01 16.28 8.91
C ALA A 117 -15.63 15.41 7.81
N PRO A 118 -15.59 14.07 7.93
CA PRO A 118 -16.17 13.18 6.94
C PRO A 118 -17.69 13.32 6.94
N GLU A 119 -18.23 13.91 5.88
CA GLU A 119 -19.66 14.06 5.66
C GLU A 119 -19.99 13.76 4.20
N GLY A 120 -21.08 13.03 3.98
CA GLY A 120 -21.48 12.60 2.64
C GLY A 120 -20.43 11.70 2.00
N TRP A 121 -20.32 11.75 0.68
CA TRP A 121 -19.42 10.92 -0.10
C TRP A 121 -18.38 11.79 -0.82
N LEU A 122 -17.18 11.25 -0.98
CA LEU A 122 -16.11 11.87 -1.76
C LEU A 122 -15.68 10.91 -2.87
N LEU A 123 -15.85 11.34 -4.11
CA LEU A 123 -15.48 10.55 -5.29
C LEU A 123 -14.28 11.18 -5.99
N PHE A 124 -13.18 10.43 -6.08
CA PHE A 124 -12.06 10.78 -6.96
C PHE A 124 -12.20 10.04 -8.29
N LEU A 125 -12.39 10.80 -9.37
CA LEU A 125 -12.46 10.29 -10.74
C LEU A 125 -11.25 10.77 -11.52
N GLY A 126 -10.52 9.88 -12.20
CA GLY A 126 -9.40 10.33 -13.03
C GLY A 126 -8.55 9.20 -13.58
N GLY A 127 -7.61 9.54 -14.47
CA GLY A 127 -6.70 8.56 -15.07
C GLY A 127 -5.76 7.88 -14.07
N TYR A 128 -4.98 6.90 -14.53
CA TYR A 128 -4.01 6.21 -13.67
C TYR A 128 -2.92 7.15 -13.17
N GLY A 129 -2.46 6.92 -11.94
CA GLY A 129 -1.30 7.63 -11.41
C GLY A 129 -1.51 9.09 -11.00
N CYS A 130 -2.74 9.63 -11.12
CA CYS A 130 -3.02 11.02 -10.73
C CYS A 130 -3.15 11.26 -9.21
N GLY A 131 -2.89 10.25 -8.37
CA GLY A 131 -2.86 10.40 -6.91
C GLY A 131 -4.14 10.03 -6.14
N LYS A 132 -5.18 9.49 -6.78
CA LYS A 132 -6.47 9.16 -6.12
C LYS A 132 -6.31 8.22 -4.91
N THR A 133 -5.65 7.08 -5.11
CA THR A 133 -5.36 6.10 -4.05
C THR A 133 -4.55 6.72 -2.92
N HIS A 134 -3.60 7.62 -3.24
CA HIS A 134 -2.83 8.33 -2.23
C HIS A 134 -3.73 9.25 -1.41
N LEU A 135 -4.57 10.07 -2.05
CA LEU A 135 -5.49 10.96 -1.34
C LEU A 135 -6.49 10.18 -0.49
N ALA A 136 -7.01 9.06 -1.00
CA ALA A 136 -7.89 8.17 -0.26
C ALA A 136 -7.19 7.53 0.95
N ALA A 137 -5.97 7.02 0.79
CA ALA A 137 -5.17 6.49 1.89
C ALA A 137 -4.79 7.57 2.91
N ALA A 138 -4.46 8.79 2.45
CA ALA A 138 -4.13 9.92 3.31
C ALA A 138 -5.33 10.33 4.19
N ILE A 139 -6.55 10.29 3.66
CA ILE A 139 -7.77 10.47 4.45
C ILE A 139 -7.86 9.40 5.54
N GLY A 140 -7.71 8.12 5.19
CA GLY A 140 -7.75 7.02 6.15
C GLY A 140 -6.70 7.15 7.25
N ASN A 141 -5.44 7.39 6.87
CA ASN A 141 -4.32 7.56 7.78
C ASN A 141 -4.52 8.76 8.72
N HIS A 142 -5.00 9.88 8.20
CA HIS A 142 -5.34 11.05 9.01
C HIS A 142 -6.37 10.71 10.08
N ARG A 143 -7.41 9.95 9.74
CA ARG A 143 -8.46 9.52 10.69
C ARG A 143 -7.92 8.58 11.77
N LEU A 144 -7.05 7.66 11.39
CA LEU A 144 -6.40 6.74 12.33
C LEU A 144 -5.52 7.49 13.34
N LEU A 145 -4.83 8.56 12.95
CA LEU A 145 -4.02 9.38 13.86
C LEU A 145 -4.85 9.97 15.02
N TYR A 146 -6.14 10.26 14.79
CA TYR A 146 -7.06 10.76 15.82
C TYR A 146 -7.89 9.64 16.49
N ASN A 147 -7.46 8.37 16.38
CA ASN A 147 -8.18 7.20 16.90
C ASN A 147 -9.60 7.03 16.35
N GLN A 148 -9.88 7.55 15.15
CA GLN A 148 -11.20 7.44 14.55
C GLN A 148 -11.17 6.33 13.50
N PRO A 149 -11.95 5.25 13.66
CA PRO A 149 -11.84 4.06 12.82
C PRO A 149 -12.24 4.35 11.37
N ALA A 150 -11.42 3.87 10.44
CA ALA A 150 -11.64 3.91 9.01
C ALA A 150 -11.27 2.55 8.42
N ILE A 151 -12.07 2.08 7.47
CA ILE A 151 -11.77 0.87 6.69
C ILE A 151 -11.32 1.33 5.31
N PHE A 152 -10.09 0.98 4.94
CA PHE A 152 -9.58 1.07 3.58
C PHE A 152 -9.47 -0.33 2.97
N LEU A 153 -10.08 -0.53 1.80
CA LEU A 153 -10.00 -1.76 1.00
C LEU A 153 -10.04 -1.39 -0.49
N THR A 154 -9.40 -2.21 -1.33
CA THR A 154 -9.69 -2.17 -2.77
C THR A 154 -11.01 -2.90 -3.04
N VAL A 155 -11.74 -2.51 -4.08
CA VAL A 155 -12.99 -3.19 -4.47
C VAL A 155 -12.77 -4.67 -4.83
N PRO A 156 -11.70 -5.05 -5.54
CA PRO A 156 -11.36 -6.46 -5.75
C PRO A 156 -11.14 -7.24 -4.44
N ASP A 157 -10.34 -6.70 -3.50
CA ASP A 157 -10.07 -7.37 -2.21
C ASP A 157 -11.36 -7.56 -1.41
N LEU A 158 -12.22 -6.55 -1.39
CA LEU A 158 -13.55 -6.63 -0.79
C LEU A 158 -14.35 -7.82 -1.34
N LEU A 159 -14.42 -7.94 -2.65
CA LEU A 159 -15.19 -9.00 -3.31
C LEU A 159 -14.57 -10.38 -3.07
N ASP A 160 -13.25 -10.50 -3.06
CA ASP A 160 -12.59 -11.77 -2.74
C ASP A 160 -12.83 -12.17 -1.27
N HIS A 161 -12.74 -11.23 -0.33
CA HIS A 161 -13.07 -11.48 1.08
C HIS A 161 -14.53 -11.97 1.23
N LEU A 162 -15.47 -11.31 0.54
CA LEU A 162 -16.87 -11.74 0.54
C LEU A 162 -17.05 -13.12 -0.08
N ARG A 163 -16.27 -13.48 -1.11
CA ARG A 163 -16.32 -14.79 -1.77
C ARG A 163 -15.77 -15.91 -0.89
N THR A 164 -14.68 -15.66 -0.15
CA THR A 164 -14.09 -16.68 0.74
C THR A 164 -15.01 -17.10 1.89
N GLY A 165 -15.87 -16.18 2.35
CA GLY A 165 -16.88 -16.46 3.38
C GLY A 165 -18.01 -17.42 2.95
N PHE A 166 -18.10 -17.80 1.67
CA PHE A 166 -19.05 -18.80 1.17
C PHE A 166 -18.59 -20.26 1.33
N SER A 167 -17.38 -20.49 1.87
CA SER A 167 -16.90 -21.87 2.08
C SER A 167 -17.61 -22.50 3.28
N PRO A 168 -18.11 -23.76 3.18
CA PRO A 168 -18.91 -24.41 4.23
C PRO A 168 -18.18 -24.64 5.58
N ASN A 169 -16.89 -24.31 5.66
CA ASN A 169 -16.03 -24.48 6.85
C ASN A 169 -15.55 -23.14 7.45
N ALA A 170 -16.10 -21.99 7.05
CA ALA A 170 -15.67 -20.70 7.61
C ALA A 170 -16.22 -20.50 9.05
N GLU A 171 -15.34 -20.43 10.04
CA GLU A 171 -15.69 -20.21 11.46
C GLU A 171 -16.24 -18.79 11.75
N GLN A 172 -16.12 -17.85 10.81
CA GLN A 172 -16.71 -16.51 10.88
C GLN A 172 -17.76 -16.33 9.78
N GLY A 173 -18.99 -16.02 10.19
CA GLY A 173 -20.12 -15.86 9.29
C GLY A 173 -19.90 -14.70 8.32
N TYR A 174 -19.97 -15.00 7.03
CA TYR A 174 -20.00 -14.05 5.90
C TYR A 174 -20.82 -12.76 6.19
N ASP A 175 -21.93 -12.89 6.93
CA ASP A 175 -22.81 -11.78 7.29
C ASP A 175 -22.14 -10.75 8.21
N GLU A 176 -21.26 -11.16 9.13
CA GLU A 176 -20.64 -10.26 10.09
C GLU A 176 -19.67 -9.28 9.42
N MET A 177 -18.82 -9.77 8.51
CA MET A 177 -17.87 -8.91 7.76
C MET A 177 -18.61 -7.90 6.87
N PHE A 178 -19.66 -8.35 6.16
CA PHE A 178 -20.43 -7.46 5.28
C PHE A 178 -21.23 -6.41 6.08
N GLU A 179 -21.74 -6.75 7.27
CA GLU A 179 -22.35 -5.78 8.18
C GLU A 179 -21.31 -4.78 8.72
N GLN A 180 -20.09 -5.23 9.04
CA GLN A 180 -19.02 -4.32 9.51
C GLN A 180 -18.65 -3.27 8.46
N LEU A 181 -18.59 -3.64 7.19
CA LEU A 181 -18.35 -2.73 6.08
C LEU A 181 -19.52 -1.77 5.87
N ARG A 182 -20.74 -2.27 5.99
CA ARG A 182 -21.96 -1.46 5.89
C ARG A 182 -22.03 -0.40 6.98
N ASP A 183 -21.67 -0.74 8.22
CA ASP A 183 -21.72 0.15 9.39
C ASP A 183 -20.40 0.87 9.72
N ALA A 184 -19.40 0.75 8.86
CA ALA A 184 -18.10 1.40 9.06
C ALA A 184 -18.27 2.94 9.20
N PRO A 185 -17.71 3.57 10.25
CA PRO A 185 -17.81 5.02 10.45
C PRO A 185 -17.23 5.83 9.28
N LEU A 186 -16.16 5.31 8.67
CA LEU A 186 -15.65 5.74 7.39
C LEU A 186 -15.26 4.52 6.57
N LEU A 187 -15.81 4.41 5.36
CA LEU A 187 -15.43 3.39 4.39
C LEU A 187 -14.71 4.05 3.22
N ILE A 188 -13.55 3.52 2.85
CA ILE A 188 -12.75 3.95 1.71
C ILE A 188 -12.63 2.75 0.78
N LEU A 189 -13.22 2.90 -0.41
CA LEU A 189 -13.18 1.90 -1.48
C LEU A 189 -12.29 2.41 -2.60
N ASP A 190 -11.13 1.79 -2.74
CA ASP A 190 -10.18 2.11 -3.79
C ASP A 190 -10.46 1.28 -5.06
N ASP A 191 -10.27 1.92 -6.21
CA ASP A 191 -10.27 1.32 -7.55
C ASP A 191 -11.61 0.67 -7.95
N LEU A 192 -12.74 1.35 -7.67
CA LEU A 192 -14.05 0.92 -8.15
C LEU A 192 -14.08 0.87 -9.68
N GLY A 193 -14.51 -0.26 -10.22
CA GLY A 193 -14.59 -0.54 -11.66
C GLY A 193 -13.45 -1.40 -12.21
N SER A 194 -12.48 -1.81 -11.37
CA SER A 194 -11.42 -2.77 -11.77
C SER A 194 -11.75 -4.23 -11.42
N GLU A 195 -12.89 -4.48 -10.79
CA GLU A 195 -13.42 -5.80 -10.52
C GLU A 195 -14.02 -6.50 -11.75
N SER A 196 -14.04 -7.83 -11.73
CA SER A 196 -14.82 -8.62 -12.69
C SER A 196 -16.30 -8.23 -12.60
N GLN A 197 -16.90 -7.74 -13.70
CA GLN A 197 -18.32 -7.34 -13.81
C GLN A 197 -19.29 -8.54 -13.78
N THR A 198 -19.16 -9.41 -12.78
CA THR A 198 -20.07 -10.50 -12.53
C THR A 198 -21.38 -9.97 -11.93
N ALA A 199 -22.50 -10.63 -12.20
CA ALA A 199 -23.79 -10.26 -11.61
C ALA A 199 -23.73 -10.26 -10.06
N TRP A 200 -22.95 -11.18 -9.49
CA TRP A 200 -22.74 -11.25 -8.04
C TRP A 200 -21.97 -10.05 -7.50
N ALA A 201 -20.88 -9.63 -8.16
CA ALA A 201 -20.09 -8.46 -7.75
C ALA A 201 -20.94 -7.19 -7.78
N ASN A 202 -21.64 -6.95 -8.90
CA ASN A 202 -22.53 -5.81 -9.06
C ASN A 202 -23.63 -5.79 -8.00
N GLU A 203 -24.21 -6.95 -7.69
CA GLU A 203 -25.25 -7.05 -6.66
C GLU A 203 -24.71 -6.76 -5.25
N LYS A 204 -23.51 -7.24 -4.91
CA LYS A 204 -22.89 -6.97 -3.60
C LYS A 204 -22.49 -5.52 -3.43
N LEU A 205 -21.86 -4.93 -4.45
CA LEU A 205 -21.53 -3.51 -4.45
C LEU A 205 -22.79 -2.66 -4.38
N TYR A 206 -23.83 -3.01 -5.13
CA TYR A 206 -25.12 -2.32 -5.05
C TYR A 206 -25.71 -2.38 -3.64
N GLN A 207 -25.72 -3.54 -2.98
CA GLN A 207 -26.20 -3.69 -1.60
C GLN A 207 -25.42 -2.78 -0.63
N LEU A 208 -24.10 -2.74 -0.74
CA LEU A 208 -23.23 -1.92 0.10
C LEU A 208 -23.46 -0.42 -0.14
N PHE A 209 -23.37 0.03 -1.40
CA PHE A 209 -23.57 1.44 -1.75
C PHE A 209 -24.98 1.91 -1.42
N ASN A 210 -26.01 1.10 -1.68
CA ASN A 210 -27.39 1.47 -1.37
C ASN A 210 -27.62 1.63 0.14
N TYR A 211 -27.07 0.73 0.96
CA TYR A 211 -27.16 0.83 2.41
C TYR A 211 -26.54 2.13 2.92
N ARG A 212 -25.31 2.41 2.50
CA ARG A 212 -24.57 3.61 2.94
C ARG A 212 -25.17 4.89 2.38
N TYR A 213 -25.74 4.86 1.18
CA TYR A 213 -26.42 5.99 0.55
C TYR A 213 -27.68 6.36 1.34
N THR A 214 -28.53 5.38 1.66
CA THR A 214 -29.78 5.59 2.39
C THR A 214 -29.53 6.16 3.79
N ARG A 215 -28.43 5.75 4.44
CA ARG A 215 -28.03 6.20 5.77
C ARG A 215 -27.05 7.38 5.78
N ARG A 216 -26.69 7.89 4.59
CA ARG A 216 -25.71 8.98 4.41
C ARG A 216 -24.39 8.75 5.16
N LEU A 217 -23.90 7.51 5.18
CA LEU A 217 -22.67 7.16 5.89
C LEU A 217 -21.43 7.63 5.11
N PRO A 218 -20.41 8.20 5.80
CA PRO A 218 -19.22 8.75 5.15
C PRO A 218 -18.49 7.72 4.27
N THR A 219 -18.35 7.99 2.98
CA THR A 219 -17.74 7.04 2.03
C THR A 219 -16.81 7.76 1.06
N VAL A 220 -15.56 7.27 0.95
CA VAL A 220 -14.62 7.72 -0.08
C VAL A 220 -14.53 6.64 -1.14
N VAL A 221 -14.60 7.03 -2.41
CA VAL A 221 -14.50 6.13 -3.54
C VAL A 221 -13.45 6.69 -4.50
N THR A 222 -12.58 5.82 -5.02
CA THR A 222 -11.74 6.16 -6.18
C THR A 222 -12.15 5.32 -7.37
N THR A 223 -12.13 5.91 -8.56
CA THR A 223 -12.40 5.17 -9.80
C THR A 223 -11.57 5.71 -10.95
N ASN A 224 -11.13 4.79 -11.80
CA ASN A 224 -10.34 5.06 -13.00
C ASN A 224 -11.17 5.01 -14.29
N CYS A 225 -12.43 4.54 -14.21
CA CYS A 225 -13.33 4.39 -15.34
C CYS A 225 -14.34 5.53 -15.40
N ASP A 226 -14.90 5.76 -16.59
CA ASP A 226 -15.99 6.69 -16.73
C ASP A 226 -17.22 6.16 -16.00
N ILE A 227 -17.99 7.06 -15.37
CA ILE A 227 -19.14 6.68 -14.54
C ILE A 227 -20.19 5.89 -15.33
N ASP A 228 -20.29 6.15 -16.64
CA ASP A 228 -21.20 5.46 -17.55
C ASP A 228 -20.85 3.96 -17.75
N GLN A 229 -19.65 3.54 -17.36
CA GLN A 229 -19.20 2.14 -17.43
C GLN A 229 -19.55 1.34 -16.17
N LEU A 230 -19.96 2.01 -15.09
CA LEU A 230 -20.40 1.36 -13.86
C LEU A 230 -21.84 0.86 -13.97
N ASP A 231 -22.24 -0.06 -13.09
CA ASP A 231 -23.65 -0.46 -12.98
C ASP A 231 -24.53 0.80 -12.79
N PRO A 232 -25.58 1.01 -13.61
CA PRO A 232 -26.40 2.22 -13.58
C PRO A 232 -26.98 2.54 -12.19
N ARG A 233 -27.23 1.51 -11.37
CA ARG A 233 -27.73 1.66 -10.00
C ARG A 233 -26.66 2.19 -9.06
N ILE A 234 -25.39 1.84 -9.27
CA ILE A 234 -24.27 2.37 -8.50
C ILE A 234 -23.92 3.78 -9.00
N ALA A 235 -23.82 3.96 -10.32
CA ALA A 235 -23.53 5.23 -10.96
C ALA A 235 -24.49 6.35 -10.50
N SER A 236 -25.80 6.07 -10.49
CA SER A 236 -26.83 7.04 -10.05
C SER A 236 -26.63 7.56 -8.62
N ARG A 237 -26.06 6.76 -7.72
CA ARG A 237 -25.76 7.17 -6.33
C ARG A 237 -24.47 7.97 -6.24
N LEU A 238 -23.46 7.58 -7.02
CA LEU A 238 -22.16 8.26 -7.07
C LEU A 238 -22.26 9.67 -7.70
N VAL A 239 -23.24 9.92 -8.57
CA VAL A 239 -23.44 11.25 -9.20
C VAL A 239 -24.45 12.14 -8.48
N ASP A 240 -25.09 11.68 -7.41
CA ASP A 240 -26.01 12.51 -6.62
C ASP A 240 -25.22 13.62 -5.92
N ARG A 241 -25.38 14.85 -6.41
CA ARG A 241 -24.68 16.05 -5.92
C ARG A 241 -25.10 16.46 -4.51
N ASN A 242 -26.21 15.95 -4.00
CA ASN A 242 -26.64 16.25 -2.63
C ASN A 242 -25.83 15.47 -1.59
N LEU A 243 -25.24 14.34 -2.00
CA LEU A 243 -24.45 13.48 -1.12
C LEU A 243 -22.98 13.43 -1.52
N THR A 244 -22.69 13.40 -2.82
CA THR A 244 -21.36 13.14 -3.35
C THR A 244 -20.67 14.40 -3.84
N ASN A 245 -19.51 14.69 -3.26
CA ASN A 245 -18.55 15.63 -3.82
C ASN A 245 -17.64 14.90 -4.83
N LEU A 246 -17.79 15.23 -6.11
CA LEU A 246 -17.01 14.62 -7.20
C LEU A 246 -15.81 15.50 -7.53
N ILE A 247 -14.61 14.95 -7.34
CA ILE A 247 -13.34 15.56 -7.71
C ILE A 247 -12.84 14.90 -9.00
N ASN A 248 -12.93 15.66 -10.10
CA ASN A 248 -12.42 15.21 -11.39
C ASN A 248 -10.92 15.57 -11.51
N MET A 249 -10.10 14.52 -11.52
CA MET A 249 -8.65 14.51 -11.63
C MET A 249 -8.17 14.08 -13.04
N GLN A 250 -9.07 13.99 -14.02
CA GLN A 250 -8.71 13.73 -15.41
C GLN A 250 -7.77 14.82 -15.96
N GLY A 251 -6.80 14.42 -16.80
CA GLY A 251 -5.82 15.33 -17.38
C GLY A 251 -4.63 15.69 -16.48
N LEU A 252 -4.61 15.22 -15.22
CA LEU A 252 -3.38 15.23 -14.42
C LEU A 252 -2.40 14.18 -14.98
N PRO A 253 -1.10 14.52 -15.07
CA PRO A 253 -0.09 13.53 -15.45
C PRO A 253 -0.01 12.44 -14.38
N ASP A 254 0.46 11.26 -14.79
CA ASP A 254 0.83 10.22 -13.86
C ASP A 254 1.98 10.73 -12.98
N TYR A 255 1.66 11.05 -11.73
CA TYR A 255 2.57 11.57 -10.71
C TYR A 255 3.68 10.57 -10.36
N ARG A 256 3.54 9.29 -10.78
CA ARG A 256 4.60 8.29 -10.68
C ARG A 256 5.65 8.45 -11.79
N ARG A 257 5.55 9.41 -12.72
CA ARG A 257 6.51 9.61 -13.83
C ARG A 257 7.55 10.69 -13.51
N HIS A 258 8.83 10.29 -13.52
CA HIS A 258 9.97 11.17 -13.82
C HIS A 258 10.33 11.04 -15.33
N PRO A 259 10.87 12.07 -16.00
CA PRO A 259 11.02 12.09 -17.46
C PRO A 259 12.10 11.19 -18.07
N GLU A 260 12.98 10.56 -17.30
CA GLU A 260 14.20 9.96 -17.87
C GLU A 260 14.18 8.43 -18.03
N ALA A 261 13.00 7.82 -18.18
CA ALA A 261 12.92 6.39 -18.50
C ALA A 261 11.83 6.08 -19.53
N GLN A 262 12.01 6.55 -20.76
CA GLN A 262 11.32 5.95 -21.91
C GLN A 262 11.88 4.52 -22.11
N SER A 263 11.25 3.53 -21.46
CA SER A 263 11.16 2.09 -21.85
C SER A 263 11.07 1.09 -20.68
N ALA A 264 10.81 1.50 -19.44
CA ALA A 264 10.38 0.57 -18.38
C ALA A 264 8.92 0.88 -18.04
N SER A 265 8.03 -0.10 -18.29
CA SER A 265 6.59 0.07 -18.30
C SER A 265 5.97 0.50 -16.97
N GLU A 266 4.68 0.83 -17.03
CA GLU A 266 3.80 1.37 -15.98
C GLU A 266 3.77 0.58 -14.65
N ILE A 267 4.51 -0.51 -14.55
CA ILE A 267 4.56 -1.47 -13.44
C ILE A 267 5.87 -1.46 -12.65
N SER A 268 6.94 -0.82 -13.15
CA SER A 268 8.25 -0.89 -12.49
C SER A 268 8.25 -0.04 -11.21
N ASN A 269 8.30 -0.70 -10.05
CA ASN A 269 8.36 -0.10 -8.71
C ASN A 269 9.73 0.49 -8.37
N LEU A 270 10.68 0.48 -9.31
CA LEU A 270 12.06 0.94 -9.09
C LEU A 270 12.11 2.37 -8.52
N LYS A 271 11.14 3.21 -8.89
CA LYS A 271 11.04 4.60 -8.44
C LYS A 271 10.94 4.75 -6.92
N ILE A 272 10.27 3.81 -6.24
CA ILE A 272 10.15 3.79 -4.76
C ILE A 272 11.53 3.56 -4.11
N TYR A 273 12.42 2.87 -4.81
CA TYR A 273 13.73 2.44 -4.30
C TYR A 273 14.91 3.18 -4.95
N MET A 274 14.71 4.32 -5.61
CA MET A 274 15.76 5.08 -6.30
C MET A 274 16.95 5.46 -5.39
N HIS A 275 16.68 5.71 -4.11
CA HIS A 275 17.73 6.04 -3.15
C HIS A 275 18.56 4.83 -2.75
N ARG A 276 18.14 3.58 -3.01
CA ARG A 276 18.88 2.36 -2.64
C ARG A 276 19.93 2.04 -3.71
N THR A 277 21.19 2.30 -3.40
CA THR A 277 22.31 2.19 -4.32
C THR A 277 23.39 1.29 -3.73
N PHE A 278 24.42 0.97 -4.52
CA PHE A 278 25.53 0.17 -4.01
C PHE A 278 26.38 0.96 -3.02
N GLU A 279 26.43 2.29 -3.16
CA GLU A 279 27.23 3.20 -2.35
C GLU A 279 26.70 3.33 -0.92
N ASN A 280 25.38 3.26 -0.74
CA ASN A 280 24.74 3.36 0.57
C ASN A 280 24.33 2.00 1.18
N PHE A 281 24.83 0.90 0.62
CA PHE A 281 24.64 -0.42 1.21
C PHE A 281 25.72 -0.70 2.27
N ALA A 282 25.29 -0.86 3.53
CA ALA A 282 26.19 -1.18 4.63
C ALA A 282 26.59 -2.67 4.63
N THR A 283 27.85 -2.96 4.33
CA THR A 283 28.45 -4.32 4.38
C THR A 283 28.95 -4.71 5.77
N ARG A 284 29.17 -3.73 6.65
CA ARG A 284 29.49 -3.94 8.05
C ARG A 284 28.43 -3.27 8.91
N ARG A 285 27.81 -4.04 9.80
CA ARG A 285 26.83 -3.52 10.76
C ARG A 285 27.30 -3.82 12.18
N PRO A 286 27.22 -2.85 13.11
CA PRO A 286 27.56 -3.09 14.51
C PRO A 286 26.70 -4.22 15.08
N GLY A 287 27.32 -5.17 15.79
CA GLY A 287 26.60 -6.28 16.43
C GLY A 287 26.35 -7.52 15.57
N LEU A 288 26.79 -7.56 14.30
CA LEU A 288 26.75 -8.78 13.47
C LEU A 288 28.01 -9.64 13.64
N SER A 289 27.85 -10.96 13.49
CA SER A 289 28.98 -11.91 13.44
C SER A 289 29.87 -11.66 12.22
N SER A 290 31.11 -12.17 12.26
CA SER A 290 32.04 -12.11 11.12
C SER A 290 31.42 -12.76 9.87
N GLU A 291 30.79 -13.92 10.05
CA GLU A 291 30.10 -14.67 8.99
C GLU A 291 28.93 -13.88 8.37
N ALA A 292 28.14 -13.18 9.19
CA ALA A 292 27.04 -12.36 8.71
C ALA A 292 27.54 -11.15 7.90
N ASN A 293 28.59 -10.47 8.36
CA ASN A 293 29.22 -9.37 7.62
C ASN A 293 29.88 -9.87 6.31
N GLU A 294 30.50 -11.05 6.34
CA GLU A 294 31.08 -11.67 5.14
C GLU A 294 29.98 -12.04 4.13
N SER A 295 28.83 -12.55 4.59
CA SER A 295 27.69 -12.82 3.73
C SER A 295 27.15 -11.56 3.05
N LEU A 296 27.11 -10.41 3.75
CA LEU A 296 26.73 -9.11 3.18
C LEU A 296 27.75 -8.61 2.15
N ALA A 297 29.04 -8.75 2.44
CA ALA A 297 30.11 -8.37 1.52
C ALA A 297 30.09 -9.23 0.25
N LYS A 298 29.88 -10.55 0.40
CA LYS A 298 29.69 -11.48 -0.72
C LYS A 298 28.47 -11.09 -1.55
N ALA A 299 27.32 -10.86 -0.90
CA ALA A 299 26.10 -10.45 -1.59
C ALA A 299 26.27 -9.14 -2.37
N LEU A 300 26.93 -8.14 -1.79
CA LEU A 300 27.24 -6.89 -2.50
C LEU A 300 28.15 -7.13 -3.71
N ARG A 301 29.21 -7.94 -3.56
CA ARG A 301 30.14 -8.24 -4.65
C ARG A 301 29.42 -8.93 -5.82
N MET A 302 28.54 -9.89 -5.52
CA MET A 302 27.81 -10.64 -6.55
C MET A 302 26.73 -9.78 -7.20
N ALA A 303 26.05 -8.92 -6.43
CA ALA A 303 25.11 -7.95 -6.96
C ALA A 303 25.80 -6.94 -7.90
N LYS A 304 26.98 -6.44 -7.55
CA LYS A 304 27.79 -5.59 -8.45
C LYS A 304 28.24 -6.33 -9.71
N ALA A 305 28.65 -7.58 -9.58
CA ALA A 305 29.05 -8.41 -10.71
C ALA A 305 27.89 -8.62 -11.69
N PHE A 306 26.71 -9.00 -11.18
CA PHE A 306 25.49 -9.11 -11.99
C PHE A 306 25.11 -7.78 -12.65
N ALA A 307 25.18 -6.67 -11.92
CA ALA A 307 24.87 -5.35 -12.47
C ALA A 307 25.85 -4.92 -13.58
N ALA A 308 27.09 -5.40 -13.57
CA ALA A 308 28.03 -5.17 -14.66
C ALA A 308 27.76 -6.11 -15.85
N TYR A 309 27.54 -7.40 -15.59
CA TYR A 309 27.42 -8.47 -16.58
C TYR A 309 26.19 -9.36 -16.26
N PRO A 310 24.98 -8.94 -16.67
CA PRO A 310 23.75 -9.66 -16.34
C PRO A 310 23.50 -10.88 -17.25
N ASP A 311 24.15 -10.96 -18.40
CA ASP A 311 23.77 -11.83 -19.52
C ASP A 311 24.05 -13.34 -19.32
N ASP A 312 24.67 -13.74 -18.20
CA ASP A 312 25.15 -15.11 -18.02
C ASP A 312 24.45 -15.92 -16.92
N LYS A 313 23.72 -15.27 -16.00
CA LYS A 313 23.17 -15.94 -14.81
C LYS A 313 21.93 -15.27 -14.24
N TRP A 314 21.22 -15.99 -13.38
CA TRP A 314 20.23 -15.48 -12.45
C TRP A 314 20.87 -15.27 -11.09
N LEU A 315 20.43 -14.23 -10.37
CA LEU A 315 20.87 -13.98 -9.00
C LEU A 315 19.70 -14.14 -8.03
N ILE A 316 19.84 -15.05 -7.06
CA ILE A 316 18.80 -15.30 -6.07
C ILE A 316 19.32 -14.89 -4.69
N LEU A 317 18.67 -13.90 -4.08
CA LEU A 317 19.01 -13.40 -2.75
C LEU A 317 18.05 -13.99 -1.72
N VAL A 318 18.55 -14.81 -0.81
CA VAL A 318 17.78 -15.48 0.24
C VAL A 318 18.20 -14.97 1.61
N GLY A 319 17.26 -14.80 2.53
CA GLY A 319 17.56 -14.41 3.91
C GLY A 319 16.35 -13.86 4.67
N LYS A 320 16.57 -13.48 5.93
CA LYS A 320 15.51 -12.97 6.82
C LYS A 320 15.02 -11.57 6.43
N ASN A 321 13.89 -11.15 7.00
CA ASN A 321 13.37 -9.79 6.78
C ASN A 321 14.37 -8.75 7.28
N GLY A 322 14.48 -7.63 6.54
CA GLY A 322 15.39 -6.53 6.87
C GLY A 322 16.89 -6.80 6.71
N CYS A 323 17.30 -7.95 6.14
CA CYS A 323 18.73 -8.24 5.95
C CYS A 323 19.37 -7.46 4.78
N GLY A 324 18.57 -6.93 3.86
CA GLY A 324 19.04 -6.06 2.77
C GLY A 324 18.84 -6.60 1.34
N LYS A 325 18.10 -7.70 1.15
CA LYS A 325 17.80 -8.29 -0.18
C LYS A 325 17.23 -7.28 -1.17
N THR A 326 16.13 -6.62 -0.79
CA THR A 326 15.45 -5.60 -1.60
C THR A 326 16.34 -4.40 -1.87
N HIS A 327 17.25 -4.05 -0.94
CA HIS A 327 18.24 -2.99 -1.19
C HIS A 327 19.20 -3.39 -2.31
N LEU A 328 19.78 -4.58 -2.24
CA LEU A 328 20.71 -5.05 -3.28
C LEU A 328 20.00 -5.22 -4.63
N ALA A 329 18.78 -5.75 -4.64
CA ALA A 329 17.96 -5.86 -5.84
C ALA A 329 17.68 -4.48 -6.46
N ALA A 330 17.28 -3.49 -5.66
CA ALA A 330 17.07 -2.12 -6.12
C ALA A 330 18.38 -1.45 -6.57
N ALA A 331 19.50 -1.73 -5.91
CA ALA A 331 20.81 -1.19 -6.31
C ALA A 331 21.25 -1.73 -7.68
N ILE A 332 21.04 -3.02 -7.96
CA ILE A 332 21.23 -3.61 -9.30
C ILE A 332 20.36 -2.89 -10.31
N ALA A 333 19.08 -2.73 -9.99
CA ALA A 333 18.10 -2.11 -10.87
C ALA A 333 18.48 -0.66 -11.22
N ASN A 334 18.85 0.13 -10.21
CA ASN A 334 19.29 1.51 -10.37
C ASN A 334 20.58 1.61 -11.19
N ALA A 335 21.54 0.69 -10.99
CA ALA A 335 22.77 0.66 -11.77
C ALA A 335 22.51 0.35 -13.26
N ARG A 336 21.66 -0.65 -13.57
CA ARG A 336 21.28 -0.98 -14.95
C ARG A 336 20.44 0.11 -15.60
N SER A 337 19.51 0.71 -14.85
CA SER A 337 18.69 1.81 -15.36
C SER A 337 19.54 3.03 -15.70
N LYS A 338 20.54 3.39 -14.87
CA LYS A 338 21.54 4.43 -15.20
C LYS A 338 22.38 4.12 -16.43
N SER A 339 22.51 2.85 -16.78
CA SER A 339 23.23 2.39 -17.98
C SER A 339 22.38 2.51 -19.26
N GLY A 340 21.16 3.04 -19.16
CA GLY A 340 20.22 3.19 -20.28
C GLY A 340 19.43 1.91 -20.62
N GLU A 341 19.50 0.87 -19.78
CA GLU A 341 18.77 -0.37 -20.03
C GLU A 341 17.36 -0.35 -19.44
N SER A 342 16.42 -1.01 -20.14
CA SER A 342 15.09 -1.28 -19.62
C SER A 342 15.15 -2.32 -18.51
N VAL A 343 14.81 -1.90 -17.29
CA VAL A 343 14.77 -2.74 -16.09
C VAL A 343 13.36 -2.80 -15.54
N TYR A 344 12.88 -4.01 -15.30
CA TYR A 344 11.62 -4.27 -14.64
C TYR A 344 11.88 -4.64 -13.21
N PHE A 345 11.54 -3.76 -12.28
CA PHE A 345 11.56 -4.06 -10.84
C PHE A 345 10.13 -4.20 -10.35
N ILE A 346 9.75 -5.37 -9.88
CA ILE A 346 8.36 -5.67 -9.58
C ILE A 346 8.24 -6.66 -8.42
N THR A 347 7.19 -6.52 -7.60
CA THR A 347 6.87 -7.54 -6.60
C THR A 347 5.95 -8.61 -7.20
N LEU A 348 5.94 -9.84 -6.65
CA LEU A 348 5.00 -10.86 -7.13
C LEU A 348 3.52 -10.43 -7.05
N PRO A 349 3.04 -9.79 -5.96
CA PRO A 349 1.69 -9.24 -5.93
C PRO A 349 1.40 -8.26 -7.07
N ASP A 350 2.29 -7.29 -7.30
CA ASP A 350 2.10 -6.27 -8.34
C ASP A 350 2.10 -6.87 -9.75
N PHE A 351 2.92 -7.91 -9.98
CA PHE A 351 2.93 -8.66 -11.24
C PHE A 351 1.58 -9.31 -11.52
N LEU A 352 1.04 -10.01 -10.53
CA LEU A 352 -0.23 -10.71 -10.68
C LEU A 352 -1.38 -9.74 -10.90
N ASP A 353 -1.39 -8.62 -10.18
CA ASP A 353 -2.40 -7.57 -10.36
C ASP A 353 -2.30 -6.93 -11.75
N TYR A 354 -1.10 -6.75 -12.29
CA TYR A 354 -0.95 -6.26 -13.66
C TYR A 354 -1.47 -7.20 -14.73
N LEU A 355 -1.27 -8.51 -14.54
CA LEU A 355 -1.86 -9.49 -15.44
C LEU A 355 -3.39 -9.48 -15.33
N ARG A 356 -3.92 -9.30 -14.12
CA ARG A 356 -5.38 -9.24 -13.90
C ARG A 356 -6.06 -8.09 -14.65
N LYS A 357 -5.39 -6.94 -14.79
CA LYS A 357 -5.87 -5.77 -15.58
C LYS A 357 -6.18 -6.03 -17.05
N SER A 358 -5.80 -7.19 -17.59
CA SER A 358 -6.10 -7.57 -18.98
C SER A 358 -7.41 -8.34 -19.16
N PHE A 359 -8.07 -8.73 -18.06
CA PHE A 359 -9.37 -9.39 -18.10
C PHE A 359 -10.53 -8.40 -18.28
N ASP A 360 -10.25 -7.10 -18.32
CA ASP A 360 -11.24 -6.05 -18.59
C ASP A 360 -11.65 -6.06 -20.07
N ALA A 361 -12.96 -6.05 -20.32
CA ALA A 361 -13.57 -6.13 -21.66
C ALA A 361 -13.17 -4.99 -22.63
N ASN A 362 -12.56 -3.91 -22.11
CA ASN A 362 -12.09 -2.75 -22.87
C ASN A 362 -10.56 -2.65 -23.01
N SER A 363 -9.79 -3.65 -22.56
CA SER A 363 -8.33 -3.59 -22.68
C SER A 363 -7.87 -3.78 -24.13
N ARG A 364 -7.20 -2.77 -24.71
CA ARG A 364 -6.58 -2.86 -26.05
C ARG A 364 -5.39 -3.83 -26.11
N SER A 365 -4.94 -4.37 -24.97
CA SER A 365 -3.80 -5.27 -24.84
C SER A 365 -4.25 -6.56 -24.17
N SER A 366 -4.17 -7.69 -24.88
CA SER A 366 -4.48 -9.00 -24.30
C SER A 366 -3.58 -9.33 -23.11
N LEU A 367 -4.06 -10.21 -22.23
CA LEU A 367 -3.28 -10.81 -21.14
C LEU A 367 -1.92 -11.28 -21.63
N GLU A 368 -1.93 -11.92 -22.79
CA GLU A 368 -0.74 -12.43 -23.45
C GLU A 368 0.28 -11.33 -23.74
N LYS A 369 -0.14 -10.17 -24.23
CA LYS A 369 0.79 -9.07 -24.56
C LYS A 369 1.47 -8.52 -23.30
N ARG A 370 0.72 -8.35 -22.22
CA ARG A 370 1.24 -7.87 -20.92
C ARG A 370 2.15 -8.88 -20.25
N PHE A 371 1.76 -10.15 -20.31
CA PHE A 371 2.59 -11.25 -19.83
C PHE A 371 3.90 -11.32 -20.61
N GLN A 372 3.82 -11.26 -21.94
CA GLN A 372 4.98 -11.33 -22.81
C GLN A 372 5.94 -10.15 -22.64
N GLU A 373 5.41 -8.95 -22.36
CA GLU A 373 6.20 -7.78 -22.03
C GLU A 373 7.11 -8.00 -20.81
N VAL A 374 6.57 -8.55 -19.72
CA VAL A 374 7.35 -8.87 -18.51
C VAL A 374 8.31 -10.04 -18.78
N CYS A 375 7.84 -11.08 -19.48
CA CYS A 375 8.67 -12.22 -19.88
C CYS A 375 9.89 -11.79 -20.71
N ASN A 376 9.73 -10.81 -21.60
CA ASN A 376 10.78 -10.30 -22.49
C ASN A 376 11.63 -9.16 -21.90
N ALA A 377 11.39 -8.76 -20.65
CA ALA A 377 12.19 -7.72 -20.01
C ALA A 377 13.68 -8.09 -20.05
N ARG A 378 14.53 -7.16 -20.51
CA ARG A 378 15.98 -7.39 -20.64
C ARG A 378 16.60 -7.75 -19.28
N VAL A 379 16.23 -7.01 -18.24
CA VAL A 379 16.55 -7.37 -16.85
C VAL A 379 15.25 -7.36 -16.05
N LEU A 380 14.90 -8.50 -15.45
CA LEU A 380 13.75 -8.63 -14.57
C LEU A 380 14.20 -8.83 -13.13
N ILE A 381 13.58 -8.11 -12.21
CA ILE A 381 13.83 -8.19 -10.79
C ILE A 381 12.49 -8.47 -10.11
N LEU A 382 12.35 -9.69 -9.59
CA LEU A 382 11.19 -10.15 -8.83
C LEU A 382 11.50 -10.02 -7.34
N ASP A 383 10.98 -8.97 -6.73
CA ASP A 383 11.15 -8.70 -5.32
C ASP A 383 10.06 -9.40 -4.48
N HIS A 384 10.40 -9.79 -3.27
CA HIS A 384 9.52 -10.50 -2.33
C HIS A 384 8.84 -11.73 -2.95
N PHE A 385 9.65 -12.66 -3.47
CA PHE A 385 9.18 -13.94 -4.00
C PHE A 385 8.66 -14.84 -2.86
N ASP A 386 7.35 -14.77 -2.63
CA ASP A 386 6.59 -15.65 -1.75
C ASP A 386 5.27 -16.05 -2.43
N LEU A 387 5.00 -17.35 -2.45
CA LEU A 387 3.81 -17.96 -3.08
C LEU A 387 3.01 -18.82 -2.09
N SER A 388 3.36 -18.79 -0.80
CA SER A 388 2.74 -19.62 0.24
C SER A 388 1.22 -19.44 0.30
N ALA A 389 0.72 -18.21 0.13
CA ALA A 389 -0.70 -17.87 0.11
C ALA A 389 -1.27 -17.61 -1.31
N ALA A 390 -0.53 -17.91 -2.38
CA ALA A 390 -0.95 -17.61 -3.75
C ALA A 390 -2.00 -18.59 -4.30
N SER A 391 -2.89 -18.12 -5.19
CA SER A 391 -3.86 -18.96 -5.88
C SER A 391 -3.22 -19.89 -6.91
N ALA A 392 -3.93 -20.94 -7.33
CA ALA A 392 -3.45 -21.87 -8.36
C ALA A 392 -3.10 -21.16 -9.68
N TRP A 393 -3.92 -20.20 -10.11
CA TRP A 393 -3.65 -19.37 -11.28
C TRP A 393 -2.40 -18.50 -11.11
N ALA A 394 -2.20 -17.91 -9.93
CA ALA A 394 -1.03 -17.09 -9.66
C ALA A 394 0.25 -17.93 -9.74
N LYS A 395 0.23 -19.12 -9.13
CA LYS A 395 1.32 -20.09 -9.21
C LYS A 395 1.58 -20.52 -10.66
N GLU A 396 0.53 -20.78 -11.43
CA GLU A 396 0.65 -21.13 -12.85
C GLU A 396 1.32 -20.01 -13.67
N LYS A 397 0.90 -18.75 -13.49
CA LYS A 397 1.46 -17.62 -14.24
C LYS A 397 2.90 -17.30 -13.84
N VAL A 398 3.22 -17.37 -12.55
CA VAL A 398 4.61 -17.22 -12.10
C VAL A 398 5.47 -18.39 -12.62
N PHE A 399 4.93 -19.61 -12.66
CA PHE A 399 5.64 -20.76 -13.24
C PHE A 399 5.92 -20.55 -14.72
N GLN A 400 4.94 -20.11 -15.51
CA GLN A 400 5.12 -19.79 -16.93
C GLN A 400 6.20 -18.72 -17.14
N LEU A 401 6.23 -17.68 -16.29
CA LEU A 401 7.24 -16.61 -16.34
C LEU A 401 8.65 -17.16 -16.07
N ILE A 402 8.80 -17.94 -14.99
CA ILE A 402 10.08 -18.53 -14.60
C ILE A 402 10.57 -19.51 -15.68
N GLU A 403 9.69 -20.38 -16.19
CA GLU A 403 10.01 -21.35 -17.23
C GLU A 403 10.45 -20.66 -18.53
N TYR A 404 9.71 -19.64 -18.97
CA TYR A 404 10.06 -18.88 -20.17
C TYR A 404 11.45 -18.26 -20.05
N ARG A 405 11.72 -17.54 -18.96
CA ARG A 405 13.00 -16.85 -18.77
C ARG A 405 14.15 -17.83 -18.55
N TYR A 406 13.89 -18.99 -17.95
CA TYR A 406 14.87 -20.06 -17.77
C TYR A 406 15.30 -20.64 -19.12
N VAL A 407 14.34 -20.93 -20.01
CA VAL A 407 14.61 -21.47 -21.36
C VAL A 407 15.32 -20.43 -22.23
N GLN A 408 14.95 -19.15 -22.12
CA GLN A 408 15.56 -18.06 -22.89
C GLN A 408 16.85 -17.52 -22.25
N SER A 409 17.27 -18.03 -21.09
CA SER A 409 18.41 -17.55 -20.31
C SER A 409 18.41 -16.03 -20.08
N LEU A 410 17.23 -15.44 -19.85
CA LEU A 410 17.12 -14.00 -19.68
C LEU A 410 17.53 -13.55 -18.26
N PRO A 411 18.29 -12.46 -18.11
CA PRO A 411 18.80 -12.02 -16.81
C PRO A 411 17.72 -11.76 -15.78
N THR A 412 17.76 -12.46 -14.65
CA THR A 412 16.71 -12.38 -13.63
C THR A 412 17.29 -12.33 -12.23
N VAL A 413 16.80 -11.38 -11.41
CA VAL A 413 17.09 -11.31 -9.98
C VAL A 413 15.83 -11.67 -9.20
N ILE A 414 15.95 -12.52 -8.20
CA ILE A 414 14.84 -12.91 -7.32
C ILE A 414 15.25 -12.66 -5.87
N THR A 415 14.37 -12.05 -5.08
CA THR A 415 14.56 -11.97 -3.62
C THR A 415 13.57 -12.89 -2.92
N LYS A 416 14.03 -13.74 -2.02
CA LYS A 416 13.19 -14.65 -1.22
C LYS A 416 13.40 -14.38 0.26
N THR A 417 12.32 -14.24 1.00
CA THR A 417 12.38 -14.28 2.47
C THR A 417 12.36 -15.73 2.96
N GLY A 418 13.19 -16.03 3.94
CA GLY A 418 13.31 -17.34 4.56
C GLY A 418 14.76 -17.78 4.74
N ASP A 419 14.93 -19.00 5.21
CA ASP A 419 16.25 -19.55 5.53
C ASP A 419 16.82 -20.39 4.38
N SER A 420 15.97 -21.07 3.59
CA SER A 420 16.41 -21.86 2.43
C SER A 420 15.62 -21.53 1.15
N ILE A 421 16.24 -21.83 0.00
CA ILE A 421 15.53 -21.95 -1.28
C ILE A 421 14.74 -23.27 -1.37
N ASP A 422 15.12 -24.26 -0.57
CA ASP A 422 14.44 -25.56 -0.47
C ASP A 422 13.05 -25.47 0.19
N ASP A 423 12.65 -24.31 0.69
CA ASP A 423 11.30 -24.09 1.19
C ASP A 423 10.29 -23.82 0.05
N LEU A 424 10.77 -23.60 -1.18
CA LEU A 424 9.92 -23.38 -2.34
C LEU A 424 9.22 -24.65 -2.79
N GLU A 425 8.03 -24.50 -3.40
CA GLU A 425 7.33 -25.61 -4.02
C GLU A 425 8.23 -26.32 -5.06
N PRO A 426 8.10 -27.66 -5.22
CA PRO A 426 9.01 -28.45 -6.05
C PRO A 426 9.16 -27.93 -7.49
N VAL A 427 8.08 -27.41 -8.06
CA VAL A 427 8.03 -26.90 -9.44
C VAL A 427 8.95 -25.68 -9.65
N PHE A 428 9.07 -24.79 -8.67
CA PHE A 428 9.97 -23.63 -8.75
C PHE A 428 11.40 -24.01 -8.36
N ARG A 429 11.53 -24.85 -7.32
CA ARG A 429 12.84 -25.30 -6.82
C ARG A 429 13.68 -25.97 -7.90
N ALA A 430 13.05 -26.80 -8.75
CA ALA A 430 13.76 -27.49 -9.84
C ALA A 430 14.48 -26.54 -10.81
N ARG A 431 13.96 -25.33 -11.03
CA ARG A 431 14.58 -24.31 -11.90
C ARG A 431 15.52 -23.39 -11.13
N LEU A 432 15.08 -22.93 -9.96
CA LEU A 432 15.79 -21.94 -9.17
C LEU A 432 17.02 -22.50 -8.43
N SER A 433 17.12 -23.82 -8.31
CA SER A 433 18.29 -24.51 -7.76
C SER A 433 19.27 -25.01 -8.83
N ASP A 434 19.05 -24.73 -10.13
CA ASP A 434 19.97 -25.15 -11.18
C ASP A 434 21.27 -24.32 -11.14
N PRO A 435 22.43 -24.91 -10.76
CA PRO A 435 23.68 -24.17 -10.57
C PRO A 435 24.29 -23.67 -11.88
N ARG A 436 23.82 -24.14 -13.05
CA ARG A 436 24.32 -23.70 -14.36
C ARG A 436 23.81 -22.30 -14.70
N LEU A 437 22.62 -21.96 -14.23
CA LEU A 437 21.96 -20.67 -14.51
C LEU A 437 21.81 -19.82 -13.25
N CYS A 438 21.49 -20.42 -12.09
CA CYS A 438 21.17 -19.70 -10.87
C CYS A 438 22.35 -19.63 -9.91
N GLU A 439 22.65 -18.42 -9.44
CA GLU A 439 23.58 -18.15 -8.36
C GLU A 439 22.81 -17.74 -7.09
N VAL A 440 22.73 -18.67 -6.13
CA VAL A 440 22.00 -18.47 -4.87
C VAL A 440 22.92 -17.91 -3.81
N ILE A 441 22.54 -16.77 -3.22
CA ILE A 441 23.29 -16.09 -2.16
C ILE A 441 22.42 -16.00 -0.90
N TYR A 442 22.91 -16.59 0.17
CA TYR A 442 22.32 -16.51 1.50
C TYR A 442 22.89 -15.32 2.28
N ILE A 443 22.01 -14.42 2.72
CA ILE A 443 22.35 -13.27 3.56
C ILE A 443 21.98 -13.60 5.01
N MET A 444 23.01 -13.85 5.82
CA MET A 444 22.86 -14.32 7.21
C MET A 444 22.70 -13.17 8.23
N ALA A 445 22.57 -11.93 7.76
CA ALA A 445 22.41 -10.76 8.61
C ALA A 445 21.01 -10.67 9.22
N SER A 446 20.94 -10.24 10.48
CA SER A 446 19.68 -9.88 11.15
C SER A 446 19.15 -8.52 10.67
N GLU A 447 17.92 -8.20 11.10
CA GLU A 447 17.19 -7.00 10.70
C GLU A 447 17.95 -5.71 11.01
N PHE A 448 18.06 -4.83 10.01
CA PHE A 448 18.71 -3.52 10.15
C PHE A 448 17.76 -2.51 10.81
N LYS A 449 17.94 -2.25 12.11
CA LYS A 449 17.32 -1.10 12.80
C LYS A 449 18.17 0.14 12.55
N GLY A 450 17.85 0.90 11.51
CA GLY A 450 18.54 2.13 11.16
C GLY A 450 18.37 3.19 12.24
N GLY A 451 19.45 3.54 12.92
CA GLY A 451 19.45 4.60 13.95
C GLY A 451 20.87 5.00 14.34
N VAL A 452 21.59 5.68 13.46
CA VAL A 452 22.69 6.59 13.85
C VAL A 452 22.68 7.78 12.90
N SER A 453 22.42 8.95 13.46
CA SER A 453 22.52 10.26 12.84
C SER A 453 23.90 10.44 12.21
N ILE A 454 23.95 10.70 10.91
CA ILE A 454 25.17 11.21 10.27
C ILE A 454 25.27 12.68 10.65
N THR A 455 26.05 12.99 11.70
CA THR A 455 26.58 14.34 11.86
C THR A 455 27.57 14.61 10.72
N PRO A 456 27.52 15.77 10.05
CA PRO A 456 28.51 16.10 9.03
C PRO A 456 29.86 16.22 9.71
N ASN A 457 30.83 15.42 9.27
CA ASN A 457 32.20 15.47 9.77
C ASN A 457 32.84 16.78 9.29
N ALA A 458 32.79 17.81 10.13
CA ALA A 458 33.50 19.07 9.95
C ALA A 458 34.99 18.84 10.22
N ASN A 459 35.72 18.28 9.26
CA ASN A 459 37.18 18.34 9.21
C ASN A 459 37.69 18.03 7.80
N ASN A 460 37.49 18.98 6.89
CA ASN A 460 38.32 19.09 5.70
C ASN A 460 38.44 20.57 5.30
N LYS A 461 39.28 21.31 6.03
CA LYS A 461 39.78 22.61 5.54
C LYS A 461 40.99 22.33 4.64
N PRO A 462 41.03 22.83 3.40
CA PRO A 462 42.23 22.74 2.57
C PRO A 462 43.33 23.61 3.17
N ARG A 463 44.55 23.07 3.26
CA ARG A 463 45.75 23.84 3.58
C ARG A 463 46.01 24.86 2.47
N PRO A 464 46.27 26.14 2.78
CA PRO A 464 46.76 27.06 1.78
C PRO A 464 48.21 26.71 1.42
N SER A 465 48.47 26.67 0.13
CA SER A 465 49.79 26.66 -0.47
C SER A 465 50.56 27.92 -0.07
N ASN A 466 51.71 27.75 0.58
CA ASN A 466 52.86 28.65 0.53
C ASN A 466 54.13 27.80 0.62
#